data_AF-A0A9D4Q737-F1
#
_entry.id   AF-A0A9D4Q737-F1
#
_cell.length_a   1.000
_cell.length_b   1.000
_cell.length_c   1.000
_cell.angle_alpha   90.00
_cell.angle_beta   90.00
_cell.angle_gamma   90.00
#
_symmetry.space_group_name_H-M   'P 1'
#
loop_
_entity.id
_entity.type
_entity.pdbx_description
1 polymer ?
#
loop_
_entity_poly.entity_id
_entity_poly.type
_entity_poly.pdbx_seq_one_letter_code
_entity_poly.pdbx_strand_id
1 'polypeptide(L)'
;MIGSQVKAYIAANNRSFTLAGVEKLLDEAIALVTPENWARDCAHVVLLEEEAWEQDGAIESTFDSIIITLGSDSSSCSDSSDSELSGIEELW
;
A
#
# COMPACT_ATOMS: atom_id res chain seq x y z
N MET A 1 12.03 6.77 6.85
CA MET A 1 11.90 7.01 5.41
C MET A 1 12.73 8.20 4.97
N ILE A 2 13.80 7.93 4.23
CA ILE A 2 14.77 8.87 3.66
C ILE A 2 14.08 9.86 2.73
N GLY A 3 13.13 9.40 1.92
CA GLY A 3 12.36 10.29 1.03
C GLY A 3 11.62 11.39 1.80
N SER A 4 11.03 11.06 2.94
CA SER A 4 10.37 12.04 3.82
C SER A 4 11.38 12.99 4.46
N GLN A 5 12.54 12.49 4.88
CA GLN A 5 13.62 13.30 5.43
C GLN A 5 14.16 14.31 4.42
N VAL A 6 14.44 13.88 3.18
CA VAL A 6 14.90 14.73 2.09
C VAL A 6 13.87 15.81 1.78
N LYS A 7 12.59 15.43 1.64
CA LYS A 7 11.50 16.40 1.41
C LYS A 7 11.37 17.40 2.56
N ALA A 8 11.48 16.96 3.81
CA ALA A 8 11.43 17.83 4.98
C ALA A 8 12.58 18.84 4.99
N TYR A 9 13.80 18.42 4.64
CA TYR A 9 14.96 19.31 4.53
C TYR A 9 14.74 20.38 3.46
N ILE A 10 14.30 19.99 2.27
CA ILE A 10 14.02 20.92 1.17
C ILE A 10 12.93 21.90 1.58
N ALA A 11 11.82 21.42 2.15
CA ALA A 11 10.72 22.27 2.59
C ALA A 11 11.16 23.29 3.66
N ALA A 12 12.00 22.87 4.61
CA ALA A 12 12.51 23.74 5.67
C ALA A 12 13.45 24.83 5.15
N ASN A 13 14.21 24.57 4.08
CA ASN A 13 15.28 25.43 3.58
C ASN A 13 14.94 26.17 2.27
N ASN A 14 13.85 25.81 1.58
CA ASN A 14 13.45 26.48 0.36
C ASN A 14 12.92 27.90 0.65
N ARG A 15 13.77 28.90 0.41
CA ARG A 15 13.43 30.33 0.51
C ARG A 15 13.20 31.00 -0.83
N SER A 16 13.72 30.39 -1.90
CA SER A 16 13.68 30.97 -3.24
C SER A 16 12.42 30.59 -4.02
N PHE A 17 11.77 29.47 -3.66
CA PHE A 17 10.63 28.88 -4.38
C PHE A 17 10.88 28.68 -5.89
N THR A 18 12.15 28.56 -6.28
CA THR A 18 12.57 28.29 -7.67
C THR A 18 13.04 26.85 -7.81
N LEU A 19 12.89 26.28 -9.02
CA LEU A 19 13.33 24.92 -9.30
C LEU A 19 14.84 24.75 -9.12
N ALA A 20 15.64 25.71 -9.60
CA ALA A 20 17.10 25.69 -9.45
C ALA A 20 17.54 25.75 -7.97
N GLY A 21 16.78 26.44 -7.11
CA GLY A 21 17.03 26.45 -5.67
C GLY A 21 16.68 25.10 -5.01
N VAL A 22 15.59 24.48 -5.44
CA VAL A 22 15.20 23.14 -4.97
C VAL A 22 16.22 22.08 -5.40
N GLU A 23 16.72 22.15 -6.63
CA GLU A 23 17.74 21.22 -7.16
C GLU A 23 19.01 21.23 -6.30
N LYS A 24 19.52 22.42 -5.95
CA LYS A 24 20.67 22.54 -5.04
C LYS A 24 20.39 21.96 -3.64
N LEU A 25 19.21 22.26 -3.09
CA LEU A 25 18.82 21.74 -1.78
C LEU A 25 18.62 20.21 -1.79
N LEU A 26 18.23 19.65 -2.93
CA LEU A 26 18.12 18.21 -3.12
C LEU A 26 19.50 17.55 -3.08
N ASP A 27 20.48 18.09 -3.80
CA ASP A 27 21.86 17.58 -3.78
C ASP A 27 22.45 17.61 -2.36
N GLU A 28 22.24 18.71 -1.64
CA GLU A 28 22.63 18.85 -0.23
C GLU A 28 21.93 17.82 0.67
N ALA A 29 20.61 17.66 0.50
CA ALA A 29 19.82 16.73 1.31
C ALA A 29 20.24 15.28 1.08
N ILE A 30 20.54 14.89 -0.16
CA ILE A 30 21.03 13.56 -0.50
C ILE A 30 22.41 13.32 0.11
N ALA A 31 23.30 14.32 0.09
CA ALA A 31 24.62 14.21 0.71
C ALA A 31 24.58 14.01 2.24
N LEU A 32 23.49 14.44 2.89
CA LEU A 32 23.25 14.22 4.32
C LEU A 32 22.67 12.83 4.65
N VAL A 33 22.30 12.04 3.64
CA VAL A 33 21.81 10.68 3.85
C VAL A 33 22.99 9.75 4.16
N THR A 34 22.98 9.15 5.35
CA THR A 34 24.04 8.23 5.79
C THR A 34 23.63 6.77 5.60
N PRO A 35 24.58 5.82 5.63
CA PRO A 35 24.29 4.39 5.61
C PRO A 35 23.35 3.94 6.74
N GLU A 36 23.43 4.57 7.91
CA GLU A 36 22.57 4.25 9.06
C GLU A 36 21.10 4.64 8.77
N ASN A 37 20.86 5.71 8.02
CA ASN A 37 19.51 6.10 7.60
C ASN A 37 18.90 5.02 6.69
N TRP A 38 19.72 4.43 5.81
CA TRP A 38 19.31 3.32 4.95
C TRP A 38 19.03 2.06 5.77
N ALA A 39 19.96 1.68 6.65
CA ALA A 39 19.80 0.51 7.50
C ALA A 39 18.53 0.59 8.37
N ARG A 40 18.27 1.76 8.97
CA ARG A 40 17.05 2.02 9.76
C ARG A 40 15.80 1.84 8.91
N ASP A 41 15.78 2.39 7.71
CA ASP A 41 14.63 2.33 6.83
C ASP A 41 14.37 0.90 6.33
N CYS A 42 15.41 0.15 5.98
CA CYS A 42 15.29 -1.26 5.64
C CYS A 42 14.75 -2.08 6.82
N ALA A 43 15.30 -1.88 8.03
CA ALA A 43 14.82 -2.56 9.23
C ALA A 43 13.35 -2.24 9.53
N HIS A 44 12.92 -1.00 9.31
CA HIS A 44 11.53 -0.62 9.48
C HIS A 44 10.58 -1.34 8.51
N VAL A 45 10.97 -1.51 7.24
CA VAL A 45 10.17 -2.25 6.26
C VAL A 45 10.04 -3.71 6.64
N VAL A 46 11.16 -4.36 7.03
CA VAL A 46 11.13 -5.77 7.48
C VAL A 46 10.17 -5.97 8.65
N LEU A 47 10.22 -5.09 9.66
CA LEU A 47 9.28 -5.15 10.79
C LEU A 47 7.82 -4.97 10.35
N LEU A 48 7.56 -4.07 9.39
CA LEU A 48 6.23 -3.85 8.87
C LEU A 48 5.70 -5.06 8.09
N GLU A 49 6.58 -5.75 7.36
CA GLU A 49 6.26 -6.98 6.64
C GLU A 49 5.96 -8.13 7.62
N GLU A 50 6.75 -8.28 8.68
CA GLU A 50 6.48 -9.25 9.75
C GLU A 50 5.13 -9.01 10.41
N GLU A 51 4.84 -7.75 10.79
CA GLU A 51 3.54 -7.38 11.38
C GLU A 51 2.37 -7.67 10.41
N ALA A 52 2.55 -7.36 9.12
CA ALA A 52 1.53 -7.63 8.11
C ALA A 52 1.29 -9.14 7.93
N TRP A 53 2.33 -9.96 7.93
CA TRP A 53 2.21 -11.42 7.86
C TRP A 53 1.52 -12.03 9.09
N GLU A 54 1.82 -11.54 10.29
CA GLU A 54 1.15 -11.99 11.52
C GLU A 54 -0.35 -11.67 11.47
N GLN A 55 -0.71 -10.49 10.98
CA GLN A 55 -2.12 -10.09 10.82
C GLN A 55 -2.84 -10.90 9.72
N ASP A 56 -2.15 -11.24 8.63
CA ASP A 56 -2.71 -12.06 7.54
C ASP A 56 -3.03 -13.50 8.03
N GLY A 57 -2.17 -14.09 8.86
CA GLY A 57 -2.48 -15.38 9.50
C GLY A 57 -3.69 -15.34 10.45
N ALA A 58 -3.96 -14.18 11.07
CA ALA A 58 -5.07 -14.02 12.00
C ALA A 58 -6.43 -13.93 11.29
N ILE A 59 -6.49 -13.35 10.09
CA ILE A 59 -7.73 -13.32 9.30
C ILE A 59 -8.10 -14.71 8.79
N GLU A 60 -7.15 -15.51 8.29
CA GLU A 60 -7.41 -16.90 7.86
C GLU A 60 -8.03 -17.74 8.99
N SER A 61 -7.50 -17.64 10.21
CA SER A 61 -8.05 -18.31 11.39
C SER A 61 -9.45 -17.82 11.80
N THR A 62 -9.82 -16.58 11.48
CA THR A 62 -11.11 -15.99 11.86
C THR A 62 -12.21 -16.35 10.86
N PHE A 63 -11.88 -16.47 9.57
CA PHE A 63 -12.85 -16.82 8.53
C PHE A 63 -13.28 -18.29 8.56
N ASP A 64 -12.45 -19.20 9.08
CA ASP A 64 -12.77 -20.63 9.19
C ASP A 64 -13.91 -20.95 10.20
N SER A 65 -14.30 -19.95 11.01
CA SER A 65 -15.37 -20.06 12.02
C SER A 65 -16.73 -19.51 11.57
N ILE A 66 -16.86 -18.95 10.36
CA ILE A 66 -18.11 -18.32 9.94
C ILE A 66 -19.09 -19.40 9.43
N ILE A 67 -19.81 -20.05 10.35
CA ILE A 67 -20.94 -20.91 10.03
C ILE A 67 -22.15 -20.03 9.70
N ILE A 68 -22.43 -19.83 8.41
CA ILE A 68 -23.65 -19.15 7.95
C ILE A 68 -24.80 -20.16 7.99
N THR A 69 -25.58 -20.16 9.07
CA THR A 69 -26.84 -20.92 9.12
C THR A 69 -27.86 -20.19 8.26
N LEU A 70 -28.03 -20.63 7.00
CA LEU A 70 -29.14 -20.23 6.17
C LEU A 70 -30.41 -20.86 6.77
N GLY A 71 -31.07 -20.11 7.65
CA GLY A 71 -32.40 -20.48 8.12
C GLY A 71 -33.31 -20.71 6.92
N SER A 72 -34.07 -21.81 6.95
CA SER A 72 -34.99 -22.24 5.91
C SER A 72 -36.16 -21.26 5.73
N ASP A 73 -35.89 -20.05 5.27
CA ASP A 73 -36.91 -19.19 4.68
C ASP A 73 -36.88 -19.42 3.17
N SER A 74 -37.69 -20.41 2.77
CA SER A 74 -38.02 -20.72 1.39
C SER A 74 -38.49 -19.46 0.65
N SER A 75 -37.61 -18.87 -0.14
CA SER A 75 -37.98 -17.96 -1.22
C SER A 75 -37.41 -18.52 -2.50
N SER A 76 -38.30 -19.06 -3.33
CA SER A 76 -38.01 -19.70 -4.61
C SER A 76 -37.23 -18.74 -5.52
N CYS A 77 -35.95 -18.98 -5.74
CA CYS A 77 -35.20 -18.36 -6.83
C CYS A 77 -35.73 -18.96 -8.15
N SER A 78 -36.55 -18.17 -8.86
CA SER A 78 -36.94 -18.50 -10.23
C SER A 78 -35.69 -18.37 -11.11
N ASP A 79 -35.28 -19.50 -11.70
CA ASP A 79 -34.20 -19.57 -12.66
C ASP A 79 -34.55 -18.72 -13.89
N SER A 80 -33.92 -17.55 -14.02
CA SER A 80 -34.05 -16.69 -15.19
C SER A 80 -32.79 -16.86 -16.04
N SER A 81 -32.80 -17.95 -16.80
CA SER A 81 -32.17 -18.19 -18.10
C SER A 81 -31.07 -17.21 -18.53
N ASP A 82 -29.88 -17.79 -18.65
CA ASP A 82 -28.70 -17.36 -19.39
C ASP A 82 -29.03 -16.44 -20.59
N SER A 83 -28.46 -15.24 -20.60
CA SER A 83 -28.39 -14.39 -21.78
C SER A 83 -27.06 -13.65 -21.78
N GLU A 84 -26.15 -14.20 -22.58
CA GLU A 84 -25.17 -13.49 -23.40
C GLU A 84 -24.07 -12.69 -22.67
N LEU A 85 -23.00 -13.39 -22.29
CA LEU A 85 -21.66 -12.79 -22.12
C LEU A 85 -21.09 -12.39 -23.50
N SER A 86 -21.59 -11.32 -24.08
CA SER A 86 -20.97 -10.65 -25.24
C SER A 86 -20.16 -9.45 -24.74
N GLY A 87 -18.91 -9.66 -24.34
CA GLY A 87 -18.06 -8.54 -23.94
C GLY A 87 -16.67 -8.87 -23.39
N ILE A 88 -15.99 -9.89 -23.91
CA ILE A 88 -14.52 -9.96 -23.73
C ILE A 88 -13.86 -9.33 -24.97
N GLU A 89 -13.33 -8.12 -24.83
CA GLU A 89 -12.39 -7.58 -25.80
C GLU A 89 -10.99 -8.10 -25.43
N GLU A 90 -10.35 -8.83 -26.35
CA GLU A 90 -8.94 -9.19 -26.26
C GLU A 90 -8.10 -7.91 -26.37
N LEU A 91 -7.42 -7.54 -25.28
CA LEU A 91 -6.39 -6.52 -25.29
C LEU A 91 -5.12 -7.10 -25.92
N TRP A 92 -4.86 -6.71 -27.17
CA TRP A 92 -3.52 -6.70 -27.75
C TRP A 92 -2.77 -5.46 -27.28
#